data_AF-A0A7C1Q5J7-F1
#
_entry.id   AF-A0A7C1Q5J7-F1
#
_cell.length_a   1.000
_cell.length_b   1.000
_cell.length_c   1.000
_cell.angle_alpha   90.00
_cell.angle_beta   90.00
_cell.angle_gamma   90.00
#
_symmetry.space_group_name_H-M   'P 1'
#
loop_
_entity.id
_entity.type
_entity.pdbx_description
1 polymer ?
#
loop_
_entity_poly.entity_id
_entity_poly.type
_entity_poly.pdbx_seq_one_letter_code
_entity_poly.pdbx_strand_id
1 'polypeptide(L)'
;MHQRIRYREAAELLREMGYFKSAEAFYENVCKCQECQNNIKDSPDKNFVLYGKSTPKKRKTKNGFVRIDYPKTETKLRCLQHYLQRKNIEYTMALGASLQDIKKDLQRCFEEGYADILGSDATEHLKLWEQVLFKTLS
;
A
#
# COMPACT_ATOMS: atom_id res chain seq x y z
N MET A 1 6.10 -0.97 -8.76
CA MET A 1 6.51 -2.36 -8.99
C MET A 1 6.17 -3.11 -7.70
N HIS A 2 4.88 -3.27 -7.42
CA HIS A 2 4.37 -3.50 -6.06
C HIS A 2 3.27 -4.55 -6.06
N GLN A 3 3.33 -5.48 -5.12
CA GLN A 3 2.21 -6.33 -4.76
C GLN A 3 1.17 -5.52 -3.98
N ARG A 4 -0.11 -5.78 -4.24
CA ARG A 4 -1.19 -5.16 -3.46
C ARG A 4 -1.29 -5.87 -2.11
N ILE A 5 -0.98 -5.15 -1.05
CA ILE A 5 -1.26 -5.55 0.33
C ILE A 5 -2.76 -5.47 0.61
N ARG A 6 -3.29 -6.37 1.45
CA ARG A 6 -4.69 -6.28 1.89
C ARG A 6 -4.84 -5.16 2.90
N TYR A 7 -6.03 -4.53 2.94
CA TYR A 7 -6.30 -3.42 3.86
C TYR A 7 -5.98 -3.77 5.33
N ARG A 8 -6.36 -4.97 5.79
CA ARG A 8 -6.12 -5.41 7.17
C ARG A 8 -4.62 -5.50 7.47
N GLU A 9 -3.86 -6.16 6.60
CA GLU A 9 -2.41 -6.31 6.73
C GLU A 9 -1.72 -4.93 6.75
N ALA A 10 -2.15 -4.01 5.89
CA ALA A 10 -1.66 -2.63 5.92
C ALA A 10 -1.99 -1.94 7.25
N ALA A 11 -3.23 -2.04 7.74
CA ALA A 11 -3.62 -1.40 8.99
C ALA A 11 -2.86 -1.96 10.21
N GLU A 12 -2.58 -3.26 10.22
CA GLU A 12 -1.77 -3.92 11.26
C GLU A 12 -0.32 -3.43 11.20
N LEU A 13 0.30 -3.46 10.00
CA LEU A 13 1.65 -2.95 9.80
C LEU A 13 1.80 -1.49 10.27
N LEU A 14 0.92 -0.61 9.81
CA LEU A 14 0.98 0.82 10.15
C LEU A 14 0.82 1.07 11.65
N ARG A 15 0.09 0.18 12.35
CA ARG A 15 -0.10 0.26 13.80
C ARG A 15 1.16 -0.18 14.54
N GLU A 16 1.73 -1.33 14.17
CA GLU A 16 2.95 -1.87 14.79
C GLU A 16 4.14 -0.92 14.61
N MET A 17 4.25 -0.29 13.42
CA MET A 17 5.29 0.71 13.14
C MET A 17 5.04 2.06 13.84
N GLY A 18 3.90 2.24 14.52
CA GLY A 18 3.55 3.48 15.19
C GLY A 18 3.23 4.64 14.24
N TYR A 19 2.95 4.37 12.97
CA TYR A 19 2.69 5.39 11.95
C TYR A 19 1.30 6.02 12.07
N PHE A 20 0.44 5.49 12.93
CA PHE A 20 -0.83 6.13 13.29
C PHE A 20 -0.77 7.08 14.50
N LYS A 21 0.43 7.34 15.07
CA LYS A 21 0.60 8.20 16.26
C LYS A 21 0.19 9.66 16.00
N SER A 22 0.45 10.18 14.80
CA SER A 22 0.04 11.52 14.38
C SER A 22 -0.06 11.63 12.86
N ALA A 23 -0.65 12.71 12.35
CA ALA A 23 -0.73 12.98 10.92
C ALA A 23 0.68 13.10 10.31
N GLU A 24 1.60 13.76 11.01
CA GLU A 24 3.00 13.94 10.63
C GLU A 24 3.69 12.59 10.49
N ALA A 25 3.57 11.73 11.51
CA ALA A 25 4.14 10.38 11.47
C ALA A 25 3.60 9.58 10.27
N PHE A 26 2.31 9.72 9.94
CA PHE A 26 1.73 9.08 8.76
C PHE A 26 2.28 9.68 7.45
N TYR A 27 2.38 11.00 7.35
CA TYR A 27 2.82 11.67 6.12
C TYR A 27 4.29 11.42 5.80
N GLU A 28 5.13 11.36 6.83
CA GLU A 28 6.57 11.10 6.69
C GLU A 28 6.84 9.64 6.32
N ASN A 29 6.12 8.70 6.92
CA ASN A 29 6.45 7.28 6.82
C ASN A 29 5.52 6.45 5.93
N VAL A 30 4.30 6.93 5.64
CA VAL A 30 3.29 6.20 4.87
C VAL A 30 3.01 6.87 3.54
N CYS A 31 2.40 8.06 3.58
CA CYS A 31 2.02 8.77 2.37
C CYS A 31 1.60 10.22 2.64
N LYS A 32 2.21 11.15 1.91
CA LYS A 32 1.86 12.58 1.88
C LYS A 32 1.19 13.03 0.56
N CYS A 33 0.52 12.14 -0.17
CA CYS A 33 -0.22 12.54 -1.36
C CYS A 33 -1.45 13.39 -0.97
N GLN A 34 -1.98 14.16 -1.92
CA GLN A 34 -3.10 15.07 -1.67
C GLN A 34 -4.31 14.35 -1.06
N GLU A 35 -4.66 13.16 -1.55
CA GLU A 35 -5.78 12.39 -1.00
C GLU A 35 -5.53 11.95 0.45
N CYS A 36 -4.30 11.61 0.82
CA CYS A 36 -3.96 11.34 2.22
C CYS A 36 -4.01 12.60 3.07
N GLN A 37 -3.45 13.72 2.60
CA GLN A 37 -3.48 15.00 3.33
C GLN A 37 -4.90 15.53 3.56
N ASN A 38 -5.80 15.28 2.61
CA ASN A 38 -7.21 15.70 2.74
C ASN A 38 -7.97 14.91 3.82
N ASN A 39 -7.55 13.67 4.11
CA ASN A 39 -8.38 12.72 4.86
C ASN A 39 -7.74 12.13 6.11
N ILE A 40 -6.41 12.07 6.21
CA ILE A 40 -5.68 11.52 7.35
C ILE A 40 -5.19 12.68 8.22
N LYS A 41 -5.96 13.08 9.24
CA LYS A 41 -5.69 14.26 10.07
C LYS A 41 -5.41 13.87 11.52
N ASP A 42 -6.04 14.53 12.47
CA ASP A 42 -5.84 14.40 13.92
C ASP A 42 -6.11 12.99 14.48
N SER A 43 -6.67 12.07 13.70
CA SER A 43 -6.89 10.67 14.12
C SER A 43 -6.58 9.70 12.97
N PRO A 44 -5.30 9.49 12.63
CA PRO A 44 -4.90 8.73 11.45
C PRO A 44 -5.47 7.31 11.41
N ASP A 45 -5.53 6.62 12.54
CA ASP A 45 -6.10 5.28 12.69
C ASP A 45 -7.59 5.24 12.30
N LYS A 46 -8.38 6.18 12.82
CA LYS A 46 -9.82 6.30 12.53
C LYS A 46 -10.06 6.77 11.11
N ASN A 47 -9.20 7.64 10.61
CA ASN A 47 -9.29 8.16 9.26
C ASN A 47 -8.93 7.11 8.20
N PHE A 48 -7.96 6.24 8.50
CA PHE A 48 -7.55 5.17 7.58
C PHE A 48 -8.68 4.20 7.25
N VAL A 49 -9.67 4.05 8.15
CA VAL A 49 -10.90 3.26 7.92
C VAL A 49 -11.66 3.69 6.66
N LEU A 50 -11.54 4.95 6.23
CA LEU A 50 -12.16 5.43 4.98
C LEU A 50 -11.75 4.63 3.74
N TYR A 51 -10.56 4.03 3.77
CA TYR A 51 -10.01 3.19 2.70
C TYR A 51 -10.39 1.71 2.82
N GLY A 52 -11.03 1.31 3.93
CA GLY A 52 -11.46 -0.07 4.19
C GLY A 52 -12.99 -0.27 4.28
N LYS A 53 -13.80 0.80 4.18
CA LYS A 53 -15.25 0.69 4.31
C LYS A 53 -15.88 -0.16 3.20
N SER A 54 -16.65 -1.15 3.61
CA SER A 54 -17.41 -2.03 2.73
C SER A 54 -18.88 -2.11 3.13
N THR A 55 -19.71 -2.58 2.19
CA THR A 55 -21.09 -2.94 2.41
C THR A 55 -21.28 -4.41 2.08
N PRO A 56 -21.72 -5.24 3.04
CA PRO A 56 -21.99 -6.64 2.78
C PRO A 56 -23.19 -6.81 1.87
N LYS A 57 -23.08 -7.68 0.87
CA LYS A 57 -24.20 -8.11 0.03
C LYS A 57 -24.32 -9.63 0.07
N LYS A 58 -25.56 -10.12 0.23
CA LYS A 58 -25.87 -11.55 0.07
C LYS A 58 -25.96 -11.84 -1.43
N ARG A 59 -25.21 -12.84 -1.90
CA ARG A 59 -25.24 -13.34 -3.27
C ARG A 59 -25.67 -14.80 -3.26
N LYS A 60 -26.66 -15.14 -4.09
CA LYS A 60 -27.04 -16.54 -4.32
C LYS A 60 -25.99 -17.22 -5.20
N THR A 61 -25.55 -18.40 -4.80
CA THR A 61 -24.64 -19.29 -5.53
C THR A 61 -25.31 -20.66 -5.70
N LYS A 62 -24.69 -21.57 -6.47
CA LYS A 62 -25.16 -22.95 -6.63
C LYS A 62 -25.28 -23.69 -5.28
N ASN A 63 -24.45 -23.33 -4.30
CA ASN A 63 -24.35 -24.00 -3.00
C ASN A 63 -24.99 -23.19 -1.85
N GLY A 64 -25.87 -22.22 -2.17
CA GLY A 64 -26.56 -21.39 -1.16
C GLY A 64 -26.17 -19.92 -1.21
N PHE A 65 -26.37 -19.20 -0.11
CA PHE A 65 -26.07 -17.76 -0.02
C PHE A 65 -24.67 -17.53 0.54
N VAL A 66 -23.88 -16.72 -0.17
CA VAL A 66 -22.59 -16.22 0.31
C VAL A 66 -22.71 -14.73 0.62
N ARG A 67 -21.97 -14.27 1.63
CA ARG A 67 -21.81 -12.85 1.94
C ARG A 67 -20.53 -12.35 1.28
N ILE A 68 -20.65 -11.35 0.43
CA ILE A 68 -19.50 -10.69 -0.22
C ILE A 68 -19.49 -9.24 0.22
N ASP A 69 -18.35 -8.79 0.74
CA ASP A 69 -18.15 -7.39 1.11
C ASP A 69 -17.67 -6.60 -0.10
N TYR A 70 -18.48 -5.64 -0.53
CA TYR A 70 -18.12 -4.74 -1.63
C TYR A 70 -17.69 -3.38 -1.07
N PRO A 71 -16.56 -2.80 -1.51
CA PRO A 71 -16.17 -1.47 -1.06
C PRO A 71 -17.23 -0.44 -1.46
N LYS A 72 -17.47 0.53 -0.57
CA LYS A 72 -18.40 1.64 -0.86
C LYS A 72 -17.89 2.46 -2.04
N THR A 73 -18.79 3.16 -2.75
CA THR A 73 -18.41 4.04 -3.88
C THR A 73 -17.38 5.07 -3.45
N GLU A 74 -17.58 5.71 -2.30
CA GLU A 74 -16.61 6.64 -1.70
C GLU A 74 -15.23 5.97 -1.50
N THR A 75 -15.19 4.77 -0.91
CA THR A 75 -13.95 4.03 -0.67
C THR A 75 -13.24 3.67 -1.97
N LYS A 76 -13.98 3.24 -3.00
CA LYS A 76 -13.40 2.99 -4.33
C LYS A 76 -12.77 4.25 -4.91
N LEU A 77 -13.46 5.40 -4.82
CA LEU A 77 -12.96 6.67 -5.32
C LEU A 77 -11.66 7.09 -4.60
N ARG A 78 -11.65 7.00 -3.28
CA ARG A 78 -10.46 7.32 -2.46
C ARG A 78 -9.28 6.44 -2.78
N CYS A 79 -9.48 5.13 -2.84
CA CYS A 79 -8.43 4.18 -3.21
C CYS A 79 -7.91 4.44 -4.64
N LEU A 80 -8.79 4.81 -5.57
CA LEU A 80 -8.39 5.15 -6.93
C LEU A 80 -7.56 6.45 -6.98
N GLN A 81 -8.00 7.49 -6.28
CA GLN A 81 -7.28 8.77 -6.19
C GLN A 81 -5.90 8.59 -5.56
N HIS A 82 -5.82 7.88 -4.43
CA HIS A 82 -4.56 7.52 -3.80
C HIS A 82 -3.65 6.74 -4.77
N TYR A 83 -4.17 5.69 -5.40
CA TYR A 83 -3.41 4.87 -6.34
C TYR A 83 -2.85 5.69 -7.51
N LEU A 84 -3.66 6.51 -8.16
CA LEU A 84 -3.23 7.32 -9.30
C LEU A 84 -2.19 8.37 -8.90
N GLN A 85 -2.37 9.03 -7.75
CA GLN A 85 -1.40 9.99 -7.23
C GLN A 85 -0.06 9.32 -6.89
N ARG A 86 -0.08 8.15 -6.24
CA ARG A 86 1.15 7.39 -5.96
C ARG A 86 1.82 6.92 -7.24
N LYS A 87 1.05 6.44 -8.23
CA LYS A 87 1.59 6.02 -9.52
C LYS A 87 2.25 7.16 -10.28
N ASN A 88 1.67 8.36 -10.23
CA ASN A 88 2.28 9.53 -10.83
C ASN A 88 3.64 9.84 -10.19
N ILE A 89 3.71 9.84 -8.85
CA ILE A 89 4.97 10.05 -8.12
C ILE A 89 6.01 8.96 -8.47
N GLU A 90 5.62 7.69 -8.46
CA GLU A 90 6.49 6.57 -8.85
C GLU A 90 7.03 6.74 -10.27
N TYR A 91 6.18 7.11 -11.22
CA TYR A 91 6.56 7.29 -12.61
C TYR A 91 7.49 8.49 -12.80
N THR A 92 7.20 9.62 -12.17
CA THR A 92 8.08 10.80 -12.21
C THR A 92 9.44 10.51 -11.61
N MET A 93 9.49 9.75 -10.50
CA MET A 93 10.76 9.31 -9.91
C MET A 93 11.52 8.40 -10.88
N ALA A 94 10.87 7.40 -11.46
CA ALA A 94 11.50 6.46 -12.39
C ALA A 94 12.04 7.14 -13.67
N LEU A 95 11.42 8.22 -14.14
CA LEU A 95 11.92 8.99 -15.30
C LEU A 95 13.22 9.75 -15.02
N GLY A 96 13.43 10.17 -13.76
CA GLY A 96 14.62 10.94 -13.36
C GLY A 96 15.68 10.13 -12.62
N ALA A 97 15.35 8.91 -12.18
CA ALA A 97 16.22 8.05 -11.41
C ALA A 97 17.22 7.29 -12.30
N SER A 98 18.46 7.13 -11.81
CA SER A 98 19.39 6.17 -12.39
C SER A 98 18.98 4.74 -12.04
N LEU A 99 19.50 3.76 -12.78
CA LEU A 99 19.29 2.34 -12.45
C LEU A 99 19.80 2.00 -11.03
N GLN A 100 20.84 2.67 -10.55
CA GLN A 100 21.36 2.51 -9.19
C GLN A 100 20.41 3.07 -8.13
N ASP A 101 19.72 4.18 -8.42
CA ASP A 101 18.72 4.75 -7.51
C ASP A 101 17.52 3.80 -7.36
N ILE A 102 17.08 3.20 -8.47
CA ILE A 102 16.02 2.17 -8.47
C ILE A 102 16.47 0.95 -7.67
N LYS A 103 17.73 0.53 -7.80
CA LYS A 103 18.28 -0.59 -7.01
C LYS A 103 18.25 -0.30 -5.51
N LYS A 104 18.73 0.88 -5.10
CA LYS A 104 18.73 1.30 -3.70
C LYS A 104 17.32 1.38 -3.13
N ASP A 105 16.35 1.85 -3.90
CA ASP A 105 14.95 1.92 -3.46
C ASP A 105 14.35 0.53 -3.23
N LEU A 106 14.64 -0.45 -4.10
CA LEU A 106 14.24 -1.85 -3.92
C LEU A 106 14.86 -2.48 -2.67
N GLN A 107 16.16 -2.23 -2.44
CA GLN A 107 16.89 -2.76 -1.28
C GLN A 107 16.38 -2.15 0.02
N ARG A 108 16.16 -0.84 0.05
CA ARG A 108 15.56 -0.14 1.20
C ARG A 108 14.20 -0.75 1.57
N CYS A 109 13.32 -0.99 0.60
CA CYS A 109 12.02 -1.60 0.84
C CYS A 109 12.12 -3.01 1.44
N PHE A 110 13.22 -3.74 1.20
CA PHE A 110 13.47 -5.04 1.82
C PHE A 110 14.00 -4.91 3.26
N GLU A 111 14.88 -3.93 3.50
CA GLU A 111 15.56 -3.70 4.77
C GLU A 111 14.68 -3.03 5.83
N GLU A 112 13.57 -2.39 5.43
CA GLU A 112 12.63 -1.70 6.33
C GLU A 112 11.81 -2.63 7.26
N GLY A 113 12.14 -3.92 7.33
CA GLY A 113 11.56 -4.85 8.30
C GLY A 113 10.11 -5.26 8.00
N TYR A 114 9.57 -4.91 6.83
CA TYR A 114 8.21 -5.29 6.45
C TYR A 114 8.00 -6.80 6.40
N ALA A 115 9.04 -7.57 6.09
CA ALA A 115 9.00 -9.03 6.08
C ALA A 115 8.72 -9.62 7.47
N ASP A 116 9.18 -8.96 8.55
CA ASP A 116 8.99 -9.44 9.92
C ASP A 116 7.52 -9.32 10.37
N ILE A 117 6.78 -8.40 9.76
CA ILE A 117 5.38 -8.11 10.11
C ILE A 117 4.41 -8.78 9.13
N LEU A 118 4.71 -8.75 7.83
CA LEU A 118 3.82 -9.26 6.78
C LEU A 118 4.17 -10.68 6.31
N GLY A 119 5.28 -11.24 6.77
CA GLY A 119 5.85 -12.48 6.27
C GLY A 119 6.71 -12.29 5.02
N SER A 120 7.61 -13.24 4.78
CA SER A 120 8.55 -13.24 3.64
C SER A 120 7.84 -13.13 2.28
N ASP A 121 6.69 -13.78 2.14
CA ASP A 121 5.92 -13.83 0.89
C ASP A 121 5.48 -12.43 0.43
N ALA A 122 5.24 -11.51 1.37
CA ALA A 122 4.84 -10.14 1.05
C ALA A 122 5.96 -9.31 0.43
N THR A 123 7.22 -9.70 0.60
CA THR A 123 8.41 -8.97 0.14
C THR A 123 9.23 -9.72 -0.91
N GLU A 124 8.97 -11.02 -1.12
CA GLU A 124 9.69 -11.86 -2.08
C GLU A 124 9.65 -11.32 -3.51
N HIS A 125 8.54 -10.69 -3.90
CA HIS A 125 8.41 -10.07 -5.22
C HIS A 125 9.48 -9.00 -5.48
N LEU A 126 9.98 -8.30 -4.44
CA LEU A 126 11.05 -7.30 -4.58
C LEU A 126 12.37 -7.96 -4.98
N LYS A 127 12.69 -9.13 -4.41
CA LYS A 127 13.87 -9.92 -4.80
C LYS A 127 13.77 -10.41 -6.24
N LEU A 128 12.59 -10.86 -6.66
CA LEU A 128 12.37 -11.26 -8.06
C LEU A 128 12.58 -10.08 -9.01
N TRP A 129 12.09 -8.90 -8.67
CA TRP A 129 12.33 -7.69 -9.48
C TRP A 129 13.80 -7.28 -9.51
N GLU A 130 14.52 -7.37 -8.39
CA GLU A 130 15.97 -7.14 -8.38
C GLU A 130 16.69 -8.11 -9.34
N GLN A 131 16.30 -9.39 -9.36
CA GLN A 131 16.87 -10.35 -10.30
C GLN A 131 16.55 -10.00 -11.75
N VAL A 132 15.29 -9.70 -12.08
CA VAL A 132 14.87 -9.38 -13.46
C VAL A 132 15.57 -8.13 -13.99
N LEU A 133 15.75 -7.11 -13.15
CA LEU A 133 16.29 -5.82 -13.56
C LEU A 133 17.83 -5.77 -13.55
N PHE A 134 18.48 -6.57 -12.70
CA PHE A 134 19.92 -6.46 -12.45
C PHE A 134 20.72 -7.75 -12.66
N LYS A 135 20.09 -8.92 -12.81
CA LYS A 135 20.78 -10.21 -13.04
C LYS A 135 20.88 -10.63 -14.52
N THR A 136 20.73 -9.70 -15.46
CA THR A 136 20.98 -9.91 -16.91
C THR A 136 22.21 -9.16 -17.43
N LEU A 137 23.17 -8.85 -16.55
CA LEU A 137 24.49 -8.30 -16.90
C LEU A 137 25.61 -9.09 -16.20
N SER A 138 25.67 -10.38 -16.48
CA SER A 138 26.85 -11.22 -16.22
C SER A 138 27.14 -12.05 -17.45
#